data_AF-A0A8H7ZJS0-F1
#
_entry.id   AF-A0A8H7ZJS0-F1
#
_cell.length_a   1.000
_cell.length_b   1.000
_cell.length_c   1.000
_cell.angle_alpha   90.00
_cell.angle_beta   90.00
_cell.angle_gamma   90.00
#
_symmetry.space_group_name_H-M   'P 1'
#
loop_
_entity.id
_entity.type
_entity.pdbx_description
1 polymer ?
#
loop_
_entity_poly.entity_id
_entity_poly.type
_entity_poly.pdbx_seq_one_letter_code
_entity_poly.pdbx_strand_id
1 'polypeptide(L)'
;MQPFVTGHEELIHDIKYDFYGKHIATASSDQHIKVFDFDATTTSWILNDSWKAHDSSILRVSWAHPEFSSSKILASCSFDRTVKVWEEQPMELHGSGRRWTKLATLAIESYGPIYDVKFAPNHLGLKLGCIGSDGIFRIYESLEPNDLTDWTLTTEIPILSQSLPAKSLQSSFAIEWCPSKFTKTEKFIVVALDQGFIYASVPKDTDAGDDGGNENYVKVCDLPEHNGLIRSVSWAPSMGRSYHLIATGCKDGYVRIFKATETASGDFEIEVLAKMNDHQCEVWRVNWNTTGTILSSAGDDGKLRLWKCQTVEV
;
A
#
# COMPACT_ATOMS: atom_id res chain seq x y z
N MET A 1 -7.39 -17.97 -19.90
CA MET A 1 -8.16 -16.88 -19.27
C MET A 1 -8.48 -15.86 -20.33
N GLN A 2 -9.75 -15.48 -20.49
CA GLN A 2 -10.14 -14.37 -21.34
C GLN A 2 -10.20 -13.09 -20.49
N PRO A 3 -9.92 -11.91 -21.09
CA PRO A 3 -10.18 -10.65 -20.40
C PRO A 3 -11.68 -10.54 -20.09
N PHE A 4 -12.01 -9.92 -18.95
CA PHE A 4 -13.38 -9.63 -18.55
C PHE A 4 -13.59 -8.12 -18.47
N VAL A 5 -14.84 -7.69 -18.69
CA VAL A 5 -15.22 -6.29 -18.62
C VAL A 5 -15.60 -5.96 -17.18
N THR A 6 -14.97 -4.94 -16.60
CA THR A 6 -15.22 -4.51 -15.22
C THR A 6 -16.54 -3.74 -15.07
N GLY A 7 -17.02 -3.12 -16.16
CA GLY A 7 -18.23 -2.29 -16.13
C GLY A 7 -18.04 -0.96 -15.38
N HIS A 8 -16.80 -0.48 -15.27
CA HIS A 8 -16.51 0.90 -14.85
C HIS A 8 -16.70 1.85 -16.03
N GLU A 9 -17.21 3.05 -15.74
CA GLU A 9 -17.45 4.10 -16.76
C GLU A 9 -16.21 4.97 -17.00
N GLU A 10 -15.30 4.98 -16.03
CA GLU A 10 -14.10 5.81 -16.01
C GLU A 10 -12.83 4.97 -15.77
N LEU A 11 -11.68 5.66 -15.76
CA LEU A 11 -10.36 5.07 -15.56
C LEU A 11 -10.23 4.33 -14.22
N ILE A 12 -9.71 3.10 -14.28
CA ILE A 12 -9.39 2.28 -13.11
C ILE A 12 -7.99 2.63 -12.60
N HIS A 13 -7.86 2.95 -11.30
CA HIS A 13 -6.59 3.38 -10.69
C HIS A 13 -5.85 2.27 -9.96
N ASP A 14 -6.58 1.34 -9.35
CA ASP A 14 -5.98 0.24 -8.58
C ASP A 14 -6.82 -1.04 -8.62
N ILE A 15 -6.12 -2.15 -8.49
CA ILE A 15 -6.66 -3.50 -8.49
C ILE A 15 -5.90 -4.29 -7.42
N LYS A 16 -6.63 -4.88 -6.47
CA LYS A 16 -6.03 -5.72 -5.42
C LYS A 16 -6.76 -7.03 -5.25
N TYR A 17 -5.97 -8.09 -5.15
CA TYR A 17 -6.43 -9.41 -4.73
C TYR A 17 -6.66 -9.45 -3.21
N ASP A 18 -7.60 -10.28 -2.79
CA ASP A 18 -7.69 -10.73 -1.41
C ASP A 18 -6.51 -11.65 -1.04
N PHE A 19 -6.41 -12.00 0.23
CA PHE A 19 -5.35 -12.88 0.75
C PHE A 19 -5.33 -14.25 0.07
N TYR A 20 -6.49 -14.77 -0.34
CA TYR A 20 -6.62 -16.10 -0.96
C TYR A 20 -6.49 -16.09 -2.48
N GLY A 21 -6.42 -14.92 -3.12
CA GLY A 21 -6.41 -14.78 -4.57
C GLY A 21 -7.73 -15.16 -5.26
N LYS A 22 -8.84 -15.22 -4.51
CA LYS A 22 -10.18 -15.59 -5.02
C LYS A 22 -11.07 -14.38 -5.28
N HIS A 23 -10.74 -13.23 -4.71
CA HIS A 23 -11.50 -12.00 -4.89
C HIS A 23 -10.60 -10.90 -5.41
N ILE A 24 -11.14 -10.04 -6.26
CA ILE A 24 -10.47 -8.83 -6.71
C ILE A 24 -11.35 -7.64 -6.36
N ALA A 25 -10.75 -6.60 -5.80
CA ALA A 25 -11.37 -5.28 -5.72
C ALA A 25 -10.75 -4.35 -6.77
N THR A 26 -11.60 -3.58 -7.42
CA THR A 26 -11.21 -2.53 -8.38
C THR A 26 -11.72 -1.18 -7.91
N ALA A 27 -10.88 -0.15 -8.07
CA ALA A 27 -11.21 1.23 -7.76
C ALA A 27 -11.03 2.13 -8.98
N SER A 28 -11.99 3.03 -9.19
CA SER A 28 -12.10 3.85 -10.39
C SER A 28 -12.40 5.32 -10.09
N SER A 29 -12.16 6.16 -11.09
CA SER A 29 -12.58 7.56 -11.13
C SER A 29 -14.10 7.75 -11.10
N ASP A 30 -14.89 6.74 -11.45
CA ASP A 30 -16.37 6.76 -11.42
C ASP A 30 -16.95 6.72 -10.00
N GLN A 31 -16.11 6.81 -8.97
CA GLN A 31 -16.48 6.83 -7.56
C GLN A 31 -17.06 5.50 -7.04
N HIS A 32 -16.94 4.42 -7.83
CA HIS A 32 -17.41 3.09 -7.46
C HIS A 32 -16.25 2.16 -7.11
N ILE A 33 -16.52 1.28 -6.15
CA ILE A 33 -15.72 0.08 -5.91
C ILE A 33 -16.52 -1.09 -6.44
N LYS A 34 -15.84 -1.96 -7.17
CA LYS A 34 -16.42 -3.24 -7.61
C LYS A 34 -15.58 -4.37 -7.07
N VAL A 35 -16.26 -5.41 -6.60
CA VAL A 35 -15.62 -6.64 -6.13
C VAL A 35 -16.04 -7.77 -7.07
N PHE A 36 -15.08 -8.60 -7.45
CA PHE A 36 -15.27 -9.72 -8.35
C PHE A 36 -14.82 -11.01 -7.66
N ASP A 37 -15.60 -12.07 -7.85
CA ASP A 37 -15.30 -13.41 -7.37
C ASP A 37 -14.75 -14.26 -8.51
N PHE A 38 -13.73 -15.06 -8.21
CA PHE A 38 -13.19 -16.02 -9.15
C PHE A 38 -13.96 -17.33 -9.06
N ASP A 39 -14.68 -17.66 -10.14
CA ASP A 39 -15.28 -18.98 -10.29
C ASP A 39 -14.29 -19.94 -10.95
N ALA A 40 -13.82 -20.91 -10.16
CA ALA A 40 -12.87 -21.92 -10.61
C ALA A 40 -13.45 -22.88 -11.66
N THR A 41 -14.78 -23.04 -11.71
CA THR A 41 -15.43 -23.96 -12.65
C THR A 41 -15.49 -23.39 -14.06
N THR A 42 -15.86 -22.11 -14.18
CA THR A 42 -15.90 -21.38 -15.46
C THR A 42 -14.58 -20.69 -15.79
N THR A 43 -13.63 -20.64 -14.86
CA THR A 43 -12.36 -19.89 -14.95
C THR A 43 -12.55 -18.41 -15.28
N SER A 44 -13.66 -17.84 -14.78
CA SER A 44 -14.10 -16.49 -15.08
C SER A 44 -14.27 -15.65 -13.81
N TRP A 45 -14.13 -14.34 -13.97
CA TRP A 45 -14.39 -13.37 -12.91
C TRP A 45 -15.82 -12.89 -13.00
N ILE A 46 -16.58 -13.07 -11.93
CA ILE A 46 -18.00 -12.71 -11.85
C ILE A 46 -18.13 -11.52 -10.91
N LEU A 47 -18.95 -10.54 -11.28
CA LEU A 47 -19.21 -9.39 -10.41
C LEU A 47 -19.93 -9.86 -9.14
N ASN A 48 -19.31 -9.63 -8.00
CA ASN A 48 -19.89 -9.88 -6.69
C ASN A 48 -20.78 -8.70 -6.28
N ASP A 49 -20.20 -7.50 -6.20
CA ASP A 49 -20.98 -6.29 -5.92
C ASP A 49 -20.35 -5.03 -6.52
N SER A 50 -21.17 -3.99 -6.70
CA SER A 50 -20.78 -2.68 -7.23
C SER A 50 -21.55 -1.61 -6.49
N TRP A 51 -20.85 -0.72 -5.78
CA TRP A 51 -21.49 0.36 -5.02
C TRP A 51 -20.71 1.66 -5.14
N LYS A 52 -21.42 2.78 -4.94
CA LYS A 52 -20.81 4.10 -4.84
C LYS A 52 -20.15 4.24 -3.47
N ALA A 53 -18.83 4.37 -3.44
CA ALA A 53 -18.07 4.36 -2.20
C ALA A 53 -17.67 5.77 -1.72
N HIS A 54 -17.35 6.67 -2.66
CA HIS A 54 -16.78 7.98 -2.40
C HIS A 54 -17.50 9.08 -3.18
N ASP A 55 -17.18 10.35 -2.89
CA ASP A 55 -17.72 11.52 -3.59
C ASP A 55 -16.79 12.06 -4.68
N SER A 56 -15.61 11.42 -4.84
CA SER A 56 -14.59 11.75 -5.83
C SER A 56 -13.85 10.47 -6.26
N SER A 57 -12.87 10.62 -7.16
CA SER A 57 -12.11 9.51 -7.74
C SER A 57 -11.37 8.69 -6.68
N ILE A 58 -11.51 7.37 -6.76
CA ILE A 58 -10.90 6.43 -5.81
C ILE A 58 -9.55 6.00 -6.35
N LEU A 59 -8.49 6.23 -5.57
CA LEU A 59 -7.12 6.05 -6.04
C LEU A 59 -6.55 4.68 -5.73
N ARG A 60 -6.78 4.16 -4.52
CA ARG A 60 -6.24 2.88 -4.05
C ARG A 60 -7.24 2.13 -3.20
N VAL A 61 -7.05 0.82 -3.19
CA VAL A 61 -7.77 -0.11 -2.32
C VAL A 61 -6.78 -1.01 -1.59
N SER A 62 -7.16 -1.48 -0.41
CA SER A 62 -6.38 -2.47 0.35
C SER A 62 -7.32 -3.43 1.06
N TRP A 63 -7.01 -4.72 1.01
CA TRP A 63 -7.70 -5.74 1.79
C TRP A 63 -7.04 -5.89 3.16
N ALA A 64 -7.84 -6.07 4.20
CA ALA A 64 -7.32 -6.47 5.50
C ALA A 64 -7.01 -7.98 5.52
N HIS A 65 -6.22 -8.41 6.49
CA HIS A 65 -5.96 -9.84 6.69
C HIS A 65 -7.22 -10.55 7.20
N PRO A 66 -7.55 -11.76 6.71
CA PRO A 66 -8.78 -12.48 7.08
C PRO A 66 -8.81 -12.98 8.54
N GLU A 67 -7.81 -12.67 9.37
CA GLU A 67 -7.81 -13.07 10.79
C GLU A 67 -8.57 -12.09 11.68
N PHE A 68 -8.76 -10.85 11.23
CA PHE A 68 -9.37 -9.79 12.04
C PHE A 68 -10.89 -9.86 12.07
N SER A 69 -11.52 -10.42 11.04
CA SER A 69 -12.97 -10.64 11.02
C SER A 69 -13.29 -11.91 10.22
N SER A 70 -14.41 -12.53 10.57
CA SER A 70 -15.00 -13.59 9.76
C SER A 70 -15.48 -13.09 8.39
N SER A 71 -15.80 -11.80 8.32
CA SER A 71 -16.17 -11.08 7.11
C SER A 71 -14.95 -10.39 6.50
N LYS A 72 -15.01 -10.12 5.19
CA LYS A 72 -13.91 -9.44 4.51
C LYS A 72 -13.97 -7.94 4.79
N ILE A 73 -12.80 -7.34 5.01
CA ILE A 73 -12.66 -5.90 5.23
C ILE A 73 -11.84 -5.29 4.10
N LEU A 74 -12.30 -4.14 3.61
CA LEU A 74 -11.66 -3.37 2.56
C LEU A 74 -11.49 -1.91 3.00
N ALA A 75 -10.34 -1.33 2.69
CA ALA A 75 -10.10 0.10 2.82
C ALA A 75 -9.96 0.73 1.44
N SER A 76 -10.48 1.94 1.29
CA SER A 76 -10.39 2.73 0.07
C SER A 76 -9.97 4.16 0.37
N CYS A 77 -9.17 4.75 -0.51
CA CYS A 77 -8.79 6.16 -0.43
C CYS A 77 -9.20 6.93 -1.67
N SER A 78 -9.49 8.22 -1.49
CA SER A 78 -10.08 9.05 -2.54
C SER A 78 -9.52 10.47 -2.55
N PHE A 79 -9.70 11.13 -3.69
CA PHE A 79 -9.51 12.57 -3.83
C PHE A 79 -10.48 13.41 -2.99
N ASP A 80 -11.54 12.82 -2.42
CA ASP A 80 -12.45 13.48 -1.47
C ASP A 80 -11.82 13.74 -0.09
N ARG A 81 -10.54 13.37 0.08
CA ARG A 81 -9.74 13.53 1.30
C ARG A 81 -10.12 12.57 2.42
N THR A 82 -10.90 11.54 2.12
CA THR A 82 -11.31 10.55 3.12
C THR A 82 -10.75 9.17 2.80
N VAL A 83 -10.53 8.40 3.85
CA VAL A 83 -10.36 6.95 3.77
C VAL A 83 -11.62 6.31 4.34
N LYS A 84 -12.17 5.32 3.65
CA LYS A 84 -13.35 4.58 4.13
C LYS A 84 -13.00 3.12 4.32
N VAL A 85 -13.53 2.55 5.40
CA VAL A 85 -13.40 1.12 5.72
C VAL A 85 -14.76 0.46 5.51
N TRP A 86 -14.76 -0.68 4.85
CA TRP A 86 -15.94 -1.41 4.41
C TRP A 86 -15.87 -2.84 4.91
N GLU A 87 -17.02 -3.41 5.28
CA GLU A 87 -17.16 -4.81 5.63
C GLU A 87 -18.20 -5.48 4.72
N GLU A 88 -17.87 -6.68 4.25
CA GLU A 88 -18.78 -7.53 3.49
C GLU A 88 -19.86 -8.14 4.39
N GLN A 89 -21.11 -8.08 3.95
CA GLN A 89 -22.27 -8.72 4.56
C GLN A 89 -22.64 -9.95 3.73
N PRO A 90 -22.26 -11.18 4.14
CA PRO A 90 -22.45 -12.38 3.31
C PRO A 90 -23.91 -12.71 3.02
N MET A 91 -24.83 -12.25 3.86
CA MET A 91 -26.28 -12.50 3.77
C MET A 91 -26.96 -11.71 2.66
N GLU A 92 -26.35 -10.62 2.19
CA GLU A 92 -26.89 -9.81 1.09
C GLU A 92 -26.61 -10.45 -0.26
N LEU A 93 -27.52 -10.25 -1.23
CA LEU A 93 -27.38 -10.83 -2.56
C LEU A 93 -26.24 -10.14 -3.35
N HIS A 94 -25.60 -10.91 -4.23
CA HIS A 94 -24.65 -10.40 -5.22
C HIS A 94 -25.33 -9.36 -6.13
N GLY A 95 -24.64 -8.25 -6.42
CA GLY A 95 -25.13 -7.17 -7.27
C GLY A 95 -26.22 -6.29 -6.64
N SER A 96 -26.46 -6.40 -5.33
CA SER A 96 -27.45 -5.59 -4.61
C SER A 96 -27.02 -4.14 -4.39
N GLY A 97 -25.71 -3.84 -4.50
CA GLY A 97 -25.11 -2.56 -4.14
C GLY A 97 -25.10 -2.28 -2.63
N ARG A 98 -25.51 -3.26 -1.81
CA ARG A 98 -25.63 -3.15 -0.34
C ARG A 98 -24.84 -4.23 0.39
N ARG A 99 -24.11 -5.07 -0.33
CA ARG A 99 -23.32 -6.15 0.27
C ARG A 99 -22.16 -5.59 1.08
N TRP A 100 -21.69 -4.39 0.75
CA TRP A 100 -20.60 -3.72 1.46
C TRP A 100 -21.14 -2.58 2.31
N THR A 101 -21.02 -2.72 3.63
CA THR A 101 -21.43 -1.69 4.59
C THR A 101 -20.20 -0.89 5.01
N LYS A 102 -20.34 0.44 5.01
CA LYS A 102 -19.31 1.34 5.49
C LYS A 102 -19.25 1.27 7.03
N LEU A 103 -18.08 0.90 7.56
CA LEU A 103 -17.81 0.84 9.00
C LEU A 103 -17.35 2.20 9.54
N ALA A 104 -16.34 2.78 8.88
CA ALA A 104 -15.69 4.00 9.37
C ALA A 104 -15.34 4.95 8.23
N THR A 105 -15.21 6.23 8.55
CA THR A 105 -14.64 7.27 7.67
C THR A 105 -13.49 7.93 8.42
N LEU A 106 -12.28 7.74 7.91
CA LEU A 106 -11.02 8.16 8.50
C LEU A 106 -10.44 9.35 7.72
N ALA A 107 -9.37 9.93 8.27
CA ALA A 107 -8.63 11.04 7.68
C ALA A 107 -9.48 12.29 7.41
N ILE A 108 -10.54 12.51 8.18
CA ILE A 108 -11.40 13.71 8.12
C ILE A 108 -10.58 14.99 8.35
N GLU A 109 -9.49 14.88 9.10
CA GLU A 109 -8.56 15.96 9.42
C GLU A 109 -7.59 16.29 8.27
N SER A 110 -7.53 15.47 7.22
CA SER A 110 -6.64 15.74 6.10
C SER A 110 -7.14 16.90 5.25
N TYR A 111 -6.26 17.87 5.00
CA TYR A 111 -6.56 19.05 4.21
C TYR A 111 -6.46 18.82 2.69
N GLY A 112 -6.06 17.62 2.24
CA GLY A 112 -5.81 17.32 0.84
C GLY A 112 -6.11 15.88 0.42
N PRO A 113 -6.07 15.57 -0.89
CA PRO A 113 -6.41 14.25 -1.41
C PRO A 113 -5.46 13.16 -0.90
N ILE A 114 -6.01 11.96 -0.70
CA ILE A 114 -5.26 10.81 -0.17
C ILE A 114 -4.86 9.89 -1.32
N TYR A 115 -3.55 9.69 -1.48
CA TYR A 115 -2.98 9.01 -2.64
C TYR A 115 -2.75 7.52 -2.43
N ASP A 116 -2.50 7.09 -1.19
CA ASP A 116 -2.27 5.69 -0.89
C ASP A 116 -2.82 5.29 0.49
N VAL A 117 -3.24 4.03 0.57
CA VAL A 117 -3.78 3.39 1.76
C VAL A 117 -3.36 1.93 1.80
N LYS A 118 -2.82 1.49 2.95
CA LYS A 118 -2.34 0.12 3.15
C LYS A 118 -2.61 -0.37 4.56
N PHE A 119 -3.21 -1.56 4.65
CA PHE A 119 -3.24 -2.31 5.90
C PHE A 119 -1.84 -2.77 6.29
N ALA A 120 -1.55 -2.69 7.58
CA ALA A 120 -0.35 -3.26 8.14
C ALA A 120 -0.40 -4.80 8.11
N PRO A 121 0.76 -5.46 8.22
CA PRO A 121 0.82 -6.90 8.39
C PRO A 121 0.06 -7.38 9.62
N ASN A 122 -0.48 -8.58 9.51
CA ASN A 122 -1.40 -9.17 10.47
C ASN A 122 -0.87 -9.26 11.92
N HIS A 123 0.43 -9.54 12.07
CA HIS A 123 1.10 -9.62 13.37
C HIS A 123 1.19 -8.29 14.14
N LEU A 124 0.87 -7.14 13.51
CA LEU A 124 0.87 -5.82 14.15
C LEU A 124 -0.52 -5.38 14.61
N GLY A 125 -1.52 -6.24 14.47
CA GLY A 125 -2.91 -5.89 14.71
C GLY A 125 -3.56 -5.17 13.52
N LEU A 126 -4.79 -4.71 13.73
CA LEU A 126 -5.57 -4.04 12.70
C LEU A 126 -5.17 -2.56 12.60
N LYS A 127 -4.05 -2.32 11.91
CA LYS A 127 -3.52 -0.97 11.62
C LYS A 127 -3.67 -0.61 10.15
N LEU A 128 -3.90 0.66 9.89
CA LEU A 128 -4.05 1.22 8.55
C LEU A 128 -3.19 2.48 8.40
N GLY A 129 -2.31 2.48 7.40
CA GLY A 129 -1.51 3.64 7.03
C GLY A 129 -2.11 4.37 5.83
N CYS A 130 -2.14 5.70 5.86
CA CYS A 130 -2.52 6.53 4.71
C CYS A 130 -1.64 7.77 4.56
N ILE A 131 -1.47 8.23 3.32
CA ILE A 131 -0.72 9.45 2.99
C ILE A 131 -1.49 10.33 2.01
N GLY A 132 -1.51 11.62 2.29
CA GLY A 132 -2.15 12.62 1.46
C GLY A 132 -1.18 13.63 0.85
N SER A 133 -1.74 14.58 0.09
CA SER A 133 -0.99 15.72 -0.46
C SER A 133 -0.45 16.67 0.59
N ASP A 134 -0.96 16.59 1.82
CA ASP A 134 -0.47 17.32 2.98
C ASP A 134 0.94 16.87 3.40
N GLY A 135 1.42 15.74 2.87
CA GLY A 135 2.74 15.22 3.18
C GLY A 135 2.84 14.62 4.59
N ILE A 136 1.69 14.31 5.21
CA ILE A 136 1.62 13.70 6.53
C ILE A 136 1.21 12.25 6.36
N PHE A 137 2.03 11.34 6.90
CA PHE A 137 1.67 9.93 7.01
C PHE A 137 0.92 9.70 8.31
N ARG A 138 -0.28 9.10 8.22
CA ARG A 138 -1.14 8.82 9.37
C ARG A 138 -1.34 7.33 9.54
N ILE A 139 -1.26 6.87 10.79
CA ILE A 139 -1.53 5.49 11.17
C ILE A 139 -2.76 5.48 12.06
N TYR A 140 -3.77 4.72 11.62
CA TYR A 140 -4.97 4.43 12.39
C TYR A 140 -4.92 3.01 12.93
N GLU A 141 -5.34 2.82 14.17
CA GLU A 141 -5.40 1.51 14.83
C GLU A 141 -6.79 1.31 15.42
N SER A 142 -7.34 0.11 15.19
CA SER A 142 -8.53 -0.36 15.89
C SER A 142 -8.07 -1.13 17.13
N LEU A 143 -8.33 -0.55 18.30
CA LEU A 143 -7.90 -1.10 19.60
C LEU A 143 -8.75 -2.30 20.02
N GLU A 144 -10.00 -2.35 19.55
CA GLU A 144 -10.93 -3.44 19.84
C GLU A 144 -11.25 -4.21 18.55
N PRO A 145 -10.65 -5.40 18.32
CA PRO A 145 -10.90 -6.19 17.11
C PRO A 145 -12.38 -6.59 16.92
N ASN A 146 -13.19 -6.54 17.98
CA ASN A 146 -14.62 -6.83 17.93
C ASN A 146 -15.45 -5.65 17.38
N ASP A 147 -14.97 -4.41 17.55
CA ASP A 147 -15.63 -3.21 17.03
C ASP A 147 -14.77 -2.56 15.95
N LEU A 148 -15.09 -2.92 14.71
CA LEU A 148 -14.40 -2.42 13.53
C LEU A 148 -14.85 -1.01 13.13
N THR A 149 -15.77 -0.39 13.90
CA THR A 149 -16.23 0.98 13.66
C THR A 149 -15.35 2.03 14.33
N ASP A 150 -14.69 1.66 15.44
CA ASP A 150 -13.80 2.56 16.16
C ASP A 150 -12.35 2.44 15.68
N TRP A 151 -11.84 3.56 15.19
CA TRP A 151 -10.50 3.69 14.62
C TRP A 151 -9.84 4.93 15.22
N THR A 152 -8.81 4.69 16.02
CA THR A 152 -8.08 5.76 16.69
C THR A 152 -6.88 6.18 15.86
N LEU A 153 -6.60 7.49 15.80
CA LEU A 153 -5.39 8.01 15.18
C LEU A 153 -4.22 7.83 16.17
N THR A 154 -3.31 6.91 15.85
CA THR A 154 -2.19 6.56 16.75
C THR A 154 -0.96 7.42 16.48
N THR A 155 -0.69 7.77 15.22
CA THR A 155 0.54 8.48 14.85
C THR A 155 0.33 9.35 13.63
N GLU A 156 0.89 10.56 13.69
CA GLU A 156 1.06 11.46 12.55
C GLU A 156 2.55 11.75 12.36
N ILE A 157 3.06 11.52 11.16
CA ILE A 157 4.47 11.77 10.83
C ILE A 157 4.52 12.77 9.67
N PRO A 158 5.04 14.00 9.87
CA PRO A 158 5.26 14.93 8.79
C PRO A 158 6.46 14.45 7.95
N ILE A 159 6.18 13.95 6.75
CA ILE A 159 7.20 13.44 5.81
C ILE A 159 7.81 14.59 5.04
N LEU A 160 6.98 15.53 4.59
CA LEU A 160 7.41 16.75 3.92
C LEU A 160 7.42 17.90 4.92
N SER A 161 8.59 18.51 5.13
CA SER A 161 8.76 19.65 6.03
C SER A 161 8.24 20.98 5.45
N GLN A 162 8.05 21.04 4.12
CA GLN A 162 7.52 22.21 3.41
C GLN A 162 6.25 21.82 2.66
N SER A 163 5.20 22.65 2.76
CA SER A 163 3.98 22.46 1.98
C SER A 163 4.33 22.45 0.49
N LEU A 164 3.82 21.44 -0.22
CA LEU A 164 4.04 21.33 -1.66
C LEU A 164 3.61 22.63 -2.35
N PRO A 165 4.44 23.20 -3.25
CA PRO A 165 4.01 24.35 -4.02
C PRO A 165 2.72 24.01 -4.77
N ALA A 166 1.69 24.85 -4.64
CA ALA A 166 0.38 24.71 -5.30
C ALA A 166 0.42 24.65 -6.85
N LYS A 167 1.62 24.59 -7.45
CA LYS A 167 1.88 24.52 -8.90
C LYS A 167 2.38 23.16 -9.41
N SER A 168 2.60 22.15 -8.56
CA SER A 168 2.93 20.80 -9.07
C SER A 168 1.66 20.08 -9.51
N LEU A 169 1.38 20.07 -10.82
CA LEU A 169 0.28 19.28 -11.41
C LEU A 169 0.42 17.75 -11.16
N GLN A 170 1.62 17.30 -10.78
CA GLN A 170 1.90 15.89 -10.53
C GLN A 170 2.54 15.73 -9.16
N SER A 171 1.78 15.14 -8.24
CA SER A 171 2.26 14.64 -6.97
C SER A 171 2.14 13.13 -6.95
N SER A 172 3.11 12.45 -6.34
CA SER A 172 3.11 11.01 -6.21
C SER A 172 3.48 10.66 -4.78
N PHE A 173 2.65 9.84 -4.16
CA PHE A 173 2.91 9.29 -2.85
C PHE A 173 2.57 7.81 -2.87
N ALA A 174 3.37 7.02 -2.16
CA ALA A 174 3.12 5.60 -2.02
C ALA A 174 3.60 5.11 -0.66
N ILE A 175 2.93 4.12 -0.11
CA ILE A 175 3.28 3.51 1.16
C ILE A 175 3.38 2.01 0.95
N GLU A 176 4.33 1.38 1.64
CA GLU A 176 4.31 -0.06 1.81
C GLU A 176 4.86 -0.46 3.18
N TRP A 177 4.18 -1.38 3.85
CA TRP A 177 4.66 -1.93 5.11
C TRP A 177 5.68 -3.04 4.88
N CYS A 178 6.60 -3.26 5.82
CA CYS A 178 7.46 -4.43 5.81
C CYS A 178 6.62 -5.68 6.12
N PRO A 179 6.46 -6.63 5.19
CA PRO A 179 5.65 -7.84 5.42
C PRO A 179 6.32 -8.88 6.34
N SER A 180 7.58 -8.66 6.74
CA SER A 180 8.34 -9.63 7.53
C SER A 180 7.79 -9.75 8.95
N LYS A 181 7.49 -10.98 9.39
CA LYS A 181 6.98 -11.25 10.75
C LYS A 181 8.06 -11.30 11.84
N PHE A 182 9.31 -11.54 11.45
CA PHE A 182 10.41 -11.82 12.39
C PHE A 182 11.34 -10.63 12.62
N THR A 183 10.92 -9.42 12.23
CA THR A 183 11.67 -8.20 12.54
C THR A 183 11.35 -7.74 13.95
N LYS A 184 12.38 -7.27 14.68
CA LYS A 184 12.23 -6.78 16.06
C LYS A 184 11.37 -5.53 16.18
N THR A 185 11.37 -4.72 15.12
CA THR A 185 10.68 -3.43 15.05
C THR A 185 9.70 -3.45 13.88
N GLU A 186 8.62 -2.69 14.03
CA GLU A 186 7.68 -2.40 12.95
C GLU A 186 8.36 -1.47 11.96
N LYS A 187 8.27 -1.78 10.67
CA LYS A 187 8.95 -1.00 9.62
C LYS A 187 8.01 -0.73 8.47
N PHE A 188 8.13 0.44 7.88
CA PHE A 188 7.41 0.78 6.64
C PHE A 188 8.25 1.76 5.82
N ILE A 189 7.94 1.80 4.54
CA ILE A 189 8.51 2.77 3.61
C ILE A 189 7.42 3.74 3.15
N VAL A 190 7.77 5.01 3.16
CA VAL A 190 6.96 6.09 2.62
C VAL A 190 7.72 6.74 1.49
N VAL A 191 7.04 6.90 0.37
CA VAL A 191 7.54 7.62 -0.79
C VAL A 191 6.77 8.91 -0.92
N ALA A 192 7.49 10.02 -1.03
CA ALA A 192 6.95 11.34 -1.28
C ALA A 192 7.73 11.97 -2.44
N LEU A 193 7.03 12.20 -3.57
CA LEU A 193 7.60 12.72 -4.80
C LEU A 193 8.75 11.85 -5.35
N ASP A 194 9.97 12.35 -5.30
CA ASP A 194 11.23 11.74 -5.75
C ASP A 194 12.06 11.18 -4.58
N GLN A 195 11.56 11.28 -3.35
CA GLN A 195 12.24 10.81 -2.15
C GLN A 195 11.53 9.59 -1.55
N GLY A 196 12.31 8.64 -1.02
CA GLY A 196 11.81 7.49 -0.29
C GLY A 196 12.45 7.42 1.09
N PHE A 197 11.62 7.18 2.11
CA PHE A 197 12.00 7.23 3.52
C PHE A 197 11.59 5.94 4.22
N ILE A 198 12.52 5.29 4.90
CA ILE A 198 12.25 4.10 5.72
C ILE A 198 12.15 4.53 7.18
N TYR A 199 11.03 4.17 7.79
CA TYR A 199 10.76 4.39 9.20
C TYR A 199 10.74 3.06 9.95
N ALA A 200 11.20 3.08 11.20
CA ALA A 200 11.09 1.96 12.12
C ALA A 200 10.54 2.43 13.47
N SER A 201 9.81 1.54 14.16
CA SER A 201 9.33 1.81 15.52
C SER A 201 10.48 1.80 16.51
N VAL A 202 10.44 2.69 17.50
CA VAL A 202 11.41 2.65 18.62
C VAL A 202 11.11 1.42 19.50
N PRO A 203 12.11 0.58 19.82
CA PRO A 203 11.91 -0.56 20.73
C PRO A 203 11.45 -0.06 22.11
N LYS A 204 10.37 -0.64 22.65
CA LYS A 204 9.81 -0.27 23.96
C LYS A 204 10.65 -0.75 25.17
N ASP A 205 11.85 -1.31 24.95
CA ASP A 205 12.70 -1.93 25.97
C ASP A 205 13.70 -0.97 26.63
N THR A 206 13.69 0.32 26.31
CA THR A 206 14.47 1.30 27.05
C THR A 206 13.62 1.87 28.19
N ASP A 207 14.00 1.58 29.43
CA ASP A 207 13.61 2.29 30.68
C ASP A 207 14.07 3.78 30.67
N ALA A 208 13.89 4.47 29.54
CA ALA A 208 14.05 5.90 29.43
C ALA A 208 12.69 6.50 29.79
N GLY A 209 12.69 7.31 30.85
CA GLY A 209 11.48 7.91 31.42
C GLY A 209 10.59 8.57 30.38
N ASP A 210 9.31 8.60 30.73
CA ASP A 210 8.21 9.36 30.14
C ASP A 210 8.62 10.82 29.85
N ASP A 211 9.36 11.02 28.75
CA ASP A 211 9.51 12.31 28.10
C ASP A 211 8.51 12.30 26.95
N GLY A 212 7.49 13.16 27.07
CA GLY A 212 6.28 13.21 26.26
C GLY A 212 6.48 13.61 24.79
N GLY A 213 7.55 13.14 24.14
CA GLY A 213 7.72 13.13 22.70
C GLY A 213 7.07 11.88 22.11
N ASN A 214 5.87 12.04 21.57
CA ASN A 214 5.03 10.99 20.97
C ASN A 214 5.59 10.48 19.62
N GLU A 215 6.91 10.25 19.50
CA GLU A 215 7.54 9.75 18.27
C GLU A 215 7.71 8.23 18.36
N ASN A 216 6.60 7.50 18.15
CA ASN A 216 6.60 6.04 18.09
C ASN A 216 7.49 5.48 16.96
N TYR A 217 7.79 6.30 15.94
CA TYR A 217 8.55 5.92 14.76
C TYR A 217 9.61 6.96 14.43
N VAL A 218 10.81 6.48 14.14
CA VAL A 218 11.95 7.30 13.74
C VAL A 218 12.34 7.01 12.30
N LYS A 219 12.81 8.04 11.59
CA LYS A 219 13.37 7.87 10.25
C LYS A 219 14.74 7.21 10.38
N VAL A 220 14.89 6.01 9.82
CA VAL A 220 16.13 5.24 9.93
C VAL A 220 16.99 5.37 8.67
N CYS A 221 16.37 5.53 7.51
CA CYS A 221 17.12 5.58 6.26
C CYS A 221 16.40 6.34 5.15
N ASP A 222 17.20 7.01 4.32
CA ASP A 222 16.78 7.62 3.06
C ASP A 222 17.14 6.67 1.91
N LEU A 223 16.21 6.44 0.98
CA LEU A 223 16.53 5.73 -0.25
C LEU A 223 17.48 6.58 -1.12
N PRO A 224 18.38 5.94 -1.89
CA PRO A 224 19.23 6.63 -2.86
C PRO A 224 18.41 7.47 -3.85
N GLU A 225 18.98 8.58 -4.31
CA GLU A 225 18.29 9.57 -5.14
C GLU A 225 17.64 8.97 -6.41
N HIS A 226 16.39 9.39 -6.65
CA HIS A 226 15.65 9.12 -7.88
C HIS A 226 15.60 10.38 -8.74
N ASN A 227 15.79 10.23 -10.06
CA ASN A 227 15.78 11.38 -10.98
C ASN A 227 14.38 11.65 -11.53
N GLY A 228 13.37 11.61 -10.66
CA GLY A 228 11.96 11.75 -11.03
C GLY A 228 11.01 11.19 -9.98
N LEU A 229 9.71 11.40 -10.21
CA LEU A 229 8.65 10.94 -9.30
C LEU A 229 8.65 9.41 -9.18
N ILE A 230 8.67 8.91 -7.96
CA ILE A 230 8.50 7.49 -7.66
C ILE A 230 6.98 7.22 -7.66
N ARG A 231 6.53 6.34 -8.55
CA ARG A 231 5.10 6.03 -8.76
C ARG A 231 4.60 4.87 -7.91
N SER A 232 5.48 3.93 -7.60
CA SER A 232 5.15 2.73 -6.87
C SER A 232 6.36 2.25 -6.09
N VAL A 233 6.09 1.77 -4.90
CA VAL A 233 7.05 1.07 -4.03
C VAL A 233 6.44 -0.26 -3.63
N SER A 234 7.27 -1.28 -3.49
CA SER A 234 6.84 -2.58 -2.98
C SER A 234 7.97 -3.22 -2.18
N TRP A 235 7.64 -3.68 -0.98
CA TRP A 235 8.55 -4.30 -0.03
C TRP A 235 8.37 -5.81 -0.13
N ALA A 236 9.44 -6.53 -0.46
CA ALA A 236 9.38 -7.98 -0.66
C ALA A 236 9.24 -8.73 0.68
N PRO A 237 8.40 -9.78 0.73
CA PRO A 237 8.41 -10.76 1.81
C PRO A 237 9.77 -11.46 1.94
N SER A 238 10.49 -11.24 3.02
CA SER A 238 11.87 -11.70 3.24
C SER A 238 12.00 -13.21 3.53
N MET A 239 11.02 -14.06 3.21
CA MET A 239 11.00 -15.50 3.53
C MET A 239 12.38 -16.18 3.32
N GLY A 240 13.12 -16.41 4.41
CA GLY A 240 14.43 -17.05 4.43
C GLY A 240 15.66 -16.14 4.20
N ARG A 241 15.48 -14.84 4.02
CA ARG A 241 16.55 -13.85 3.81
C ARG A 241 16.82 -13.08 5.11
N SER A 242 18.10 -12.79 5.36
CA SER A 242 18.55 -11.92 6.46
C SER A 242 18.43 -10.42 6.14
N TYR A 243 18.16 -10.08 4.88
CA TYR A 243 18.01 -8.70 4.40
C TYR A 243 16.63 -8.49 3.78
N HIS A 244 16.25 -7.22 3.69
CA HIS A 244 15.02 -6.78 3.06
C HIS A 244 15.27 -6.41 1.60
N LEU A 245 14.29 -6.65 0.73
CA LEU A 245 14.31 -6.13 -0.64
C LEU A 245 13.18 -5.14 -0.83
N ILE A 246 13.49 -4.02 -1.44
CA ILE A 246 12.52 -2.96 -1.76
C ILE A 246 12.66 -2.64 -3.23
N ALA A 247 11.55 -2.67 -3.96
CA ALA A 247 11.50 -2.26 -5.36
C ALA A 247 10.82 -0.91 -5.51
N THR A 248 11.34 -0.08 -6.39
CA THR A 248 10.72 1.20 -6.77
C THR A 248 10.57 1.30 -8.28
N GLY A 249 9.42 1.81 -8.72
CA GLY A 249 9.17 2.21 -10.10
C GLY A 249 9.13 3.74 -10.17
N CYS A 250 9.94 4.31 -11.05
CA CYS A 250 10.11 5.75 -11.16
C CYS A 250 9.73 6.26 -12.56
N LYS A 251 9.37 7.55 -12.62
CA LYS A 251 9.09 8.30 -13.83
C LYS A 251 10.28 8.39 -14.78
N ASP A 252 11.50 8.27 -14.25
CA ASP A 252 12.74 8.25 -15.05
C ASP A 252 12.89 6.98 -15.92
N GLY A 253 11.96 6.03 -15.78
CA GLY A 253 11.89 4.80 -16.55
C GLY A 253 12.69 3.63 -15.97
N TYR A 254 13.34 3.84 -14.82
CA TYR A 254 14.09 2.80 -14.15
C TYR A 254 13.25 2.09 -13.09
N VAL A 255 13.34 0.76 -13.11
CA VAL A 255 13.01 -0.09 -11.97
C VAL A 255 14.28 -0.26 -11.14
N ARG A 256 14.23 0.10 -9.85
CA ARG A 256 15.35 -0.08 -8.93
C ARG A 256 15.00 -1.10 -7.86
N ILE A 257 15.93 -1.99 -7.56
CA ILE A 257 15.83 -2.95 -6.46
C ILE A 257 16.93 -2.61 -5.45
N PHE A 258 16.51 -2.34 -4.22
CA PHE A 258 17.37 -2.04 -3.10
C PHE A 258 17.43 -3.24 -2.16
N LYS A 259 18.62 -3.56 -1.69
CA LYS A 259 18.87 -4.47 -0.57
C LYS A 259 19.12 -3.64 0.67
N ALA A 260 18.25 -3.81 1.64
CA ALA A 260 18.24 -3.11 2.90
C ALA A 260 18.67 -4.08 4.00
N THR A 261 19.89 -3.92 4.51
CA THR A 261 20.47 -4.77 5.55
C THR A 261 20.45 -4.01 6.87
N GLU A 262 19.79 -4.57 7.87
CA GLU A 262 19.74 -4.00 9.22
C GLU A 262 21.07 -4.28 9.94
N THR A 263 21.75 -3.23 10.37
CA THR A 263 22.99 -3.33 11.13
C THR A 263 22.70 -3.59 12.61
N ALA A 264 23.73 -3.99 13.37
CA ALA A 264 23.58 -4.18 14.81
C ALA A 264 23.22 -2.90 15.59
N SER A 265 23.50 -1.71 15.03
CA SER A 265 23.11 -0.41 15.60
C SER A 265 21.63 -0.07 15.36
N GLY A 266 20.92 -0.84 14.53
CA GLY A 266 19.55 -0.55 14.13
C GLY A 266 19.46 0.36 12.89
N ASP A 267 20.59 0.78 12.34
CA ASP A 267 20.65 1.52 11.07
C ASP A 267 20.47 0.58 9.87
N PHE A 268 20.17 1.18 8.71
CA PHE A 268 20.03 0.43 7.46
C PHE A 268 21.15 0.77 6.49
N GLU A 269 21.86 -0.26 6.06
CA GLU A 269 22.72 -0.18 4.89
C GLU A 269 21.91 -0.50 3.64
N ILE A 270 21.80 0.48 2.74
CA ILE A 270 21.09 0.35 1.47
C ILE A 270 22.07 0.14 0.34
N GLU A 271 21.95 -1.00 -0.32
CA GLU A 271 22.72 -1.37 -1.51
C GLU A 271 21.78 -1.40 -2.72
N VAL A 272 22.17 -0.76 -3.84
CA VAL A 272 21.42 -0.85 -5.10
C VAL A 272 21.79 -2.16 -5.80
N LEU A 273 20.94 -3.18 -5.71
CA LEU A 273 21.19 -4.47 -6.36
C LEU A 273 20.99 -4.43 -7.87
N ALA A 274 19.95 -3.71 -8.31
CA ALA A 274 19.59 -3.65 -9.72
C ALA A 274 19.03 -2.28 -10.08
N LYS A 275 19.41 -1.82 -11.28
CA LYS A 275 18.86 -0.64 -11.94
C LYS A 275 18.57 -1.01 -13.38
N MET A 276 17.30 -1.20 -13.69
CA MET A 276 16.83 -1.79 -14.95
C MET A 276 16.03 -0.74 -15.72
N ASN A 277 16.42 -0.46 -16.96
CA ASN A 277 15.79 0.57 -17.82
C ASN A 277 15.05 -0.03 -19.01
N ASP A 278 14.59 -1.26 -18.89
CA ASP A 278 14.02 -1.99 -20.02
C ASP A 278 12.70 -1.40 -20.52
N HIS A 279 11.97 -0.65 -19.68
CA HIS A 279 10.75 0.06 -20.07
C HIS A 279 11.05 1.31 -20.91
N GLN A 280 12.19 2.00 -20.69
CA GLN A 280 12.57 3.28 -21.33
C GLN A 280 11.54 4.42 -21.18
N CYS A 281 10.49 4.21 -20.40
CA CYS A 281 9.38 5.12 -20.14
C CYS A 281 8.92 4.93 -18.70
N GLU A 282 8.07 5.83 -18.22
CA GLU A 282 7.59 5.86 -16.84
C GLU A 282 7.05 4.49 -16.36
N VAL A 283 7.56 4.04 -15.21
CA VAL A 283 7.13 2.80 -14.57
C VAL A 283 6.06 3.12 -13.54
N TRP A 284 4.82 2.72 -13.80
CA TRP A 284 3.65 3.05 -12.97
C TRP A 284 3.48 2.16 -11.75
N ARG A 285 3.78 0.86 -11.90
CA ARG A 285 3.53 -0.14 -10.86
C ARG A 285 4.70 -1.12 -10.78
N VAL A 286 5.07 -1.41 -9.53
CA VAL A 286 5.99 -2.49 -9.18
C VAL A 286 5.35 -3.30 -8.06
N ASN A 287 5.41 -4.62 -8.13
CA ASN A 287 4.84 -5.47 -7.09
C ASN A 287 5.59 -6.80 -6.97
N TRP A 288 5.97 -7.16 -5.75
CA TRP A 288 6.54 -8.47 -5.42
C TRP A 288 5.45 -9.53 -5.29
N ASN A 289 5.79 -10.77 -5.60
CA ASN A 289 4.93 -11.90 -5.27
C ASN A 289 4.95 -12.19 -3.75
N THR A 290 4.01 -13.04 -3.29
CA THR A 290 3.84 -13.40 -1.87
C THR A 290 5.07 -14.04 -1.24
N THR A 291 5.97 -14.66 -2.03
CA THR A 291 7.23 -15.23 -1.55
C THR A 291 8.43 -14.29 -1.69
N GLY A 292 8.25 -13.13 -2.33
CA GLY A 292 9.29 -12.15 -2.63
C GLY A 292 10.39 -12.66 -3.56
N THR A 293 10.11 -13.66 -4.39
CA THR A 293 11.05 -14.27 -5.36
C THR A 293 10.93 -13.69 -6.78
N ILE A 294 9.76 -13.17 -7.14
CA ILE A 294 9.47 -12.59 -8.46
C ILE A 294 8.97 -11.17 -8.25
N LEU A 295 9.55 -10.22 -8.98
CA LEU A 295 9.07 -8.85 -9.09
C LEU A 295 8.33 -8.68 -10.41
N SER A 296 7.23 -7.95 -10.40
CA SER A 296 6.53 -7.49 -11.60
C SER A 296 6.70 -5.98 -11.78
N SER A 297 6.84 -5.52 -13.02
CA SER A 297 6.83 -4.09 -13.35
C SER A 297 5.99 -3.82 -14.60
N ALA A 298 5.25 -2.71 -14.57
CA ALA A 298 4.45 -2.22 -15.68
C ALA A 298 4.71 -0.73 -15.91
N GLY A 299 4.77 -0.32 -17.17
CA GLY A 299 5.05 1.06 -17.57
C GLY A 299 4.29 1.49 -18.82
N ASP A 300 4.56 2.71 -19.28
CA ASP A 300 3.91 3.33 -20.45
C ASP A 300 4.15 2.60 -21.77
N ASP A 301 5.16 1.73 -21.83
CA ASP A 301 5.44 0.90 -23.00
C ASP A 301 4.40 -0.20 -23.25
N GLY A 302 3.39 -0.31 -22.37
CA GLY A 302 2.30 -1.27 -22.48
C GLY A 302 2.74 -2.71 -22.22
N LYS A 303 3.92 -2.91 -21.61
CA LYS A 303 4.47 -4.24 -21.33
C LYS A 303 4.49 -4.50 -19.83
N LEU A 304 4.16 -5.75 -19.47
CA LEU A 304 4.41 -6.30 -18.14
C LEU A 304 5.71 -7.10 -18.20
N ARG A 305 6.65 -6.79 -17.31
CA ARG A 305 7.91 -7.56 -17.15
C ARG A 305 7.90 -8.27 -15.81
N LEU A 306 8.43 -9.50 -15.81
CA LEU A 306 8.66 -10.28 -14.61
C LEU A 306 10.16 -10.48 -14.43
N TRP A 307 10.64 -10.21 -13.23
CA TRP A 307 12.04 -10.26 -12.86
C TRP A 307 12.24 -11.33 -11.81
N LYS A 308 13.27 -12.15 -11.99
CA LYS A 308 13.68 -13.16 -11.02
C LYS A 308 15.16 -12.97 -10.74
N CYS A 309 15.54 -13.02 -9.47
CA CYS A 309 16.96 -13.00 -9.10
C CYS A 309 17.64 -14.28 -9.62
N GLN A 310 18.71 -14.11 -10.38
CA GLN A 310 19.56 -15.21 -10.80
C GLN A 310 20.75 -15.27 -9.84
N THR A 311 20.86 -16.35 -9.07
CA THR A 311 22.11 -16.67 -8.39
C THR A 311 23.11 -17.09 -9.46
N VAL A 312 24.13 -16.27 -9.68
CA VAL A 312 25.31 -16.73 -10.41
C VAL A 312 26.04 -17.66 -9.46
N GLU A 313 25.93 -18.97 -9.69
CA GLU A 313 26.85 -19.93 -9.07
C GLU A 313 28.25 -19.58 -9.58
N VAL A 314 29.12 -19.17 -8.65
CA VAL A 314 30.56 -18.97 -8.88
C VAL A 314 31.26 -20.30 -8.64
#